data_AF-A0A2L0BX47-F1
#
_entry.id   AF-A0A2L0BX47-F1
#
_cell.length_a   1.000
_cell.length_b   1.000
_cell.length_c   1.000
_cell.angle_alpha   90.00
_cell.angle_beta   90.00
_cell.angle_gamma   90.00
#
_symmetry.space_group_name_H-M   'P 1'
#
loop_
_entity.id
_entity.type
_entity.pdbx_description
1 polymer ?
#
loop_
_entity_poly.entity_id
_entity_poly.type
_entity_poly.pdbx_seq_one_letter_code
_entity_poly.pdbx_strand_id
1 'polypeptide(L)'
;LGLKTFFFPVILGITVWFWRRVCILNRTAALLEYMLLGLGTALAFLDLPLEYLTLYFNMPYMLLLGDIRQGIFYATLLSFWLVFAGEHMLVQDNGEKNTLKMYWKHLSSIVIGCVSLLIFDLCERGVQLANPFYSIWVTPIGTNLALSFIVLAGMSASMYFVFLCYMIWKVFKNISVKRSVLPSMSQARRLHYEGIIYRFNFLMLATLVCAAVTVVSFILSQVAEGQMNWDDSMELELASVMH
;
A
#
# COMPACT_ATOMS: atom_id res chain seq x y z
N LEU A 1 -11.43 17.93 0.37
CA LEU A 1 -11.09 18.34 -1.03
C LEU A 1 -9.88 19.26 -1.14
N GLY A 2 -9.74 20.29 -0.30
CA GLY A 2 -8.60 21.23 -0.39
C GLY A 2 -7.23 20.54 -0.34
N LEU A 3 -7.04 19.59 0.57
CA LEU A 3 -5.81 18.79 0.69
C LEU A 3 -5.49 18.02 -0.61
N LYS A 4 -6.43 17.24 -1.14
CA LYS A 4 -6.26 16.50 -2.41
C LYS A 4 -5.85 17.42 -3.56
N THR A 5 -6.49 18.59 -3.66
CA THR A 5 -6.22 19.58 -4.72
C THR A 5 -4.80 20.14 -4.62
N PHE A 6 -4.29 20.32 -3.40
CA PHE A 6 -2.95 20.82 -3.16
C PHE A 6 -1.88 19.74 -3.40
N PHE A 7 -2.10 18.52 -2.89
CA PHE A 7 -1.12 17.44 -2.99
C PHE A 7 -1.03 16.82 -4.38
N PHE A 8 -2.12 16.73 -5.13
CA PHE A 8 -2.14 16.16 -6.47
C PHE A 8 -1.08 16.74 -7.43
N PRO A 9 -1.01 18.07 -7.68
CA PRO A 9 0.00 18.65 -8.57
C PRO A 9 1.43 18.49 -8.01
N VAL A 10 1.60 18.50 -6.69
CA VAL A 10 2.90 18.27 -6.04
C VAL A 10 3.40 16.85 -6.30
N ILE A 11 2.54 15.84 -6.09
CA ILE A 11 2.86 14.43 -6.33
C ILE A 11 3.15 14.18 -7.80
N LEU A 12 2.36 14.75 -8.72
CA LEU A 12 2.63 14.67 -10.14
C LEU A 12 3.98 15.29 -10.50
N GLY A 13 4.28 16.48 -9.98
CA GLY A 13 5.55 17.17 -10.22
C GLY A 13 6.75 16.34 -9.75
N ILE A 14 6.68 15.77 -8.55
CA ILE A 14 7.74 14.91 -8.00
C ILE A 14 7.87 13.61 -8.81
N THR A 15 6.77 12.99 -9.20
CA THR A 15 6.76 11.72 -9.98
C THR A 15 7.37 11.92 -11.37
N VAL A 16 6.98 13.00 -12.07
CA VAL A 16 7.54 13.37 -13.38
C VAL A 16 9.01 13.72 -13.25
N TRP A 17 9.40 14.48 -12.22
CA TRP A 17 10.79 14.80 -11.95
C TRP A 17 11.63 13.54 -11.69
N PHE A 18 11.13 12.63 -10.85
CA PHE A 18 11.78 11.35 -10.54
C PHE A 18 11.99 10.53 -11.81
N TRP A 19 10.96 10.37 -12.63
CA TRP A 19 11.06 9.61 -13.87
C TRP A 19 12.07 10.24 -14.85
N ARG A 20 12.03 11.56 -15.01
CA ARG A 20 12.99 12.29 -15.83
C ARG A 20 14.43 12.04 -15.37
N ARG A 21 14.67 12.04 -14.05
CA ARG A 21 16.00 11.75 -13.49
C ARG A 21 16.44 10.32 -13.78
N VAL A 22 15.54 9.34 -13.68
CA VAL A 22 15.84 7.94 -14.02
C VAL A 22 16.20 7.80 -15.50
N CYS A 23 15.46 8.44 -16.40
CA CYS A 23 15.73 8.37 -17.85
C CYS A 23 17.05 9.03 -18.28
N ILE A 24 17.59 9.98 -17.50
CA ILE A 24 18.88 10.63 -17.82
C ILE A 24 20.07 9.70 -17.53
N LEU A 25 19.90 8.68 -16.69
CA LEU A 25 20.98 7.73 -16.41
C LEU A 25 21.17 6.77 -17.58
N ASN A 26 22.42 6.50 -17.95
CA ASN A 26 22.82 5.62 -19.06
C ASN A 26 22.65 4.11 -18.78
N ARG A 27 21.69 3.72 -17.92
CA ARG A 27 21.40 2.34 -17.52
C ARG A 27 19.92 2.03 -17.66
N THR A 28 19.56 0.75 -17.80
CA THR A 28 18.16 0.33 -17.69
C THR A 28 17.65 0.56 -16.27
N ALA A 29 16.45 1.13 -16.15
CA ALA A 29 15.82 1.38 -14.85
C ALA A 29 15.67 0.07 -14.04
N ALA A 30 15.93 0.15 -12.74
CA ALA A 30 15.83 -0.98 -11.83
C ALA A 30 14.36 -1.33 -11.56
N LEU A 31 14.09 -2.59 -11.19
CA LEU A 31 12.72 -3.03 -10.86
C LEU A 31 12.11 -2.15 -9.76
N LEU A 32 12.90 -1.80 -8.75
CA LEU A 32 12.48 -0.95 -7.64
C LEU A 32 12.11 0.48 -8.09
N GLU A 33 12.76 1.01 -9.13
CA GLU A 33 12.42 2.32 -9.71
C GLU A 33 11.08 2.27 -10.46
N TYR A 34 10.79 1.18 -11.17
CA TYR A 34 9.48 0.96 -11.78
C TYR A 34 8.36 0.82 -10.74
N MET A 35 8.63 0.08 -9.64
CA MET A 35 7.66 -0.06 -8.56
C MET A 35 7.39 1.27 -7.83
N LEU A 36 8.43 2.08 -7.62
CA LEU A 36 8.28 3.44 -7.07
C LEU A 36 7.49 4.36 -8.00
N LEU A 37 7.73 4.28 -9.31
CA LEU A 37 6.92 5.00 -10.30
C LEU A 37 5.46 4.57 -10.22
N GLY A 38 5.20 3.26 -10.19
CA GLY A 38 3.86 2.70 -10.03
C GLY A 38 3.16 3.21 -8.77
N LEU A 39 3.86 3.19 -7.63
CA LEU A 39 3.33 3.70 -6.36
C LEU A 39 3.02 5.21 -6.42
N GLY A 40 3.91 6.02 -7.00
CA GLY A 40 3.69 7.45 -7.20
C GLY A 40 2.49 7.74 -8.11
N THR A 41 2.33 6.96 -9.19
CA THR A 41 1.17 7.09 -10.08
C THR A 41 -0.13 6.64 -9.42
N ALA A 42 -0.11 5.58 -8.61
CA ALA A 42 -1.27 5.11 -7.85
C ALA A 42 -1.69 6.13 -6.79
N LEU A 43 -0.73 6.78 -6.12
CA LEU A 43 -0.99 7.85 -5.17
C LEU A 43 -1.55 9.10 -5.88
N ALA A 44 -0.98 9.50 -7.02
CA ALA A 44 -1.55 10.57 -7.84
C ALA A 44 -2.98 10.25 -8.28
N PHE A 45 -3.25 8.99 -8.64
CA PHE A 45 -4.59 8.53 -8.99
C PHE A 45 -5.55 8.54 -7.79
N LEU A 46 -5.07 8.30 -6.57
CA LEU A 46 -5.85 8.41 -5.32
C LEU A 46 -6.20 9.87 -4.95
N ASP A 47 -5.28 10.81 -5.19
CA ASP A 47 -5.44 12.22 -4.84
C ASP A 47 -6.08 13.08 -5.94
N LEU A 48 -6.35 12.50 -7.11
CA LEU A 48 -7.05 13.20 -8.18
C LEU A 48 -8.40 13.75 -7.68
N PRO A 49 -8.66 15.07 -7.73
CA PRO A 49 -9.82 15.67 -7.09
C PRO A 49 -11.09 15.54 -7.96
N LEU A 50 -11.48 14.30 -8.29
CA LEU A 50 -12.70 13.97 -9.05
C LEU A 50 -13.96 14.40 -8.32
N GLU A 51 -13.90 14.54 -7.00
CA GLU A 51 -14.99 14.96 -6.15
C GLU A 51 -15.51 16.35 -6.53
N TYR A 52 -14.72 17.23 -7.18
CA TYR A 52 -15.28 18.50 -7.68
C TYR A 52 -16.31 18.32 -8.78
N LEU A 53 -16.24 17.23 -9.54
CA LEU A 53 -17.21 16.96 -10.59
C LEU A 53 -18.61 16.69 -10.02
N THR A 54 -18.71 16.24 -8.76
CA THR A 54 -20.01 15.99 -8.12
C THR A 54 -20.81 17.28 -7.84
N LEU A 55 -20.14 18.44 -7.81
CA LEU A 55 -20.81 19.74 -7.70
C LEU A 55 -21.62 20.09 -8.95
N TYR A 56 -21.18 19.61 -10.11
CA TYR A 56 -21.80 19.93 -11.40
C TYR A 56 -22.63 18.76 -11.95
N PHE A 57 -22.26 17.53 -11.62
CA PHE A 57 -22.89 16.32 -12.11
C PHE A 57 -23.29 15.41 -10.95
N ASN A 58 -24.50 14.84 -10.99
CA ASN A 58 -24.88 13.82 -10.02
C ASN A 58 -24.16 12.50 -10.34
N MET A 59 -23.15 12.14 -9.53
CA MET A 59 -22.33 10.94 -9.71
C MET A 59 -22.53 9.95 -8.54
N PRO A 60 -23.58 9.11 -8.56
CA PRO A 60 -23.87 8.18 -7.47
C PRO A 60 -22.77 7.11 -7.27
N TYR A 61 -21.96 6.84 -8.30
CA TYR A 61 -20.84 5.88 -8.27
C TYR A 61 -19.57 6.39 -7.58
N MET A 62 -19.58 7.59 -6.99
CA MET A 62 -18.38 8.21 -6.44
C MET A 62 -17.78 7.42 -5.26
N LEU A 63 -18.63 6.81 -4.43
CA LEU A 63 -18.20 5.93 -3.32
C LEU A 63 -17.43 4.72 -3.84
N LEU A 64 -18.04 3.97 -4.76
CA LEU A 64 -17.43 2.80 -5.39
C LEU A 64 -16.11 3.16 -6.11
N LEU A 65 -16.08 4.29 -6.81
CA LEU A 65 -14.86 4.78 -7.46
C LEU A 65 -13.76 5.09 -6.43
N GLY A 66 -14.13 5.66 -5.28
CA GLY A 66 -13.22 5.90 -4.16
C GLY A 66 -12.59 4.61 -3.64
N ASP A 67 -13.40 3.58 -3.41
CA ASP A 67 -12.92 2.28 -2.92
C ASP A 67 -11.99 1.61 -3.94
N ILE A 68 -12.33 1.65 -5.23
CA ILE A 68 -11.48 1.10 -6.31
C ILE A 68 -10.12 1.81 -6.32
N ARG A 69 -10.10 3.14 -6.20
CA ARG A 69 -8.85 3.93 -6.18
C ARG A 69 -8.00 3.57 -4.96
N GLN A 70 -8.60 3.45 -3.79
CA GLN A 70 -7.92 3.00 -2.57
C GLN A 70 -7.39 1.58 -2.70
N GLY A 71 -8.19 0.66 -3.23
CA GLY A 71 -7.81 -0.73 -3.49
C GLY A 71 -6.59 -0.84 -4.42
N ILE A 72 -6.55 -0.07 -5.50
CA ILE A 72 -5.39 -0.01 -6.41
C ILE A 72 -4.14 0.51 -5.70
N PHE A 73 -4.28 1.56 -4.89
CA PHE A 73 -3.17 2.10 -4.11
C PHE A 73 -2.62 1.06 -3.12
N TYR A 74 -3.48 0.41 -2.33
CA TYR A 74 -3.07 -0.62 -1.38
C TYR A 74 -2.44 -1.83 -2.07
N ALA A 75 -3.01 -2.32 -3.17
CA ALA A 75 -2.44 -3.41 -3.96
C ALA A 75 -1.01 -3.07 -4.44
N THR A 76 -0.81 -1.84 -4.91
CA THR A 76 0.50 -1.35 -5.39
C THR A 76 1.49 -1.19 -4.23
N LEU A 77 1.04 -0.67 -3.08
CA LEU A 77 1.85 -0.50 -1.89
C LEU A 77 2.32 -1.86 -1.32
N LEU A 78 1.41 -2.82 -1.18
CA LEU A 78 1.75 -4.18 -0.73
C LEU A 78 2.71 -4.87 -1.72
N SER A 79 2.47 -4.71 -3.02
CA SER A 79 3.37 -5.23 -4.05
C SER A 79 4.76 -4.59 -3.96
N PHE A 80 4.83 -3.29 -3.73
CA PHE A 80 6.10 -2.57 -3.52
C PHE A 80 6.87 -3.14 -2.33
N TRP A 81 6.23 -3.33 -1.17
CA TRP A 81 6.88 -3.87 0.02
C TRP A 81 7.47 -5.26 -0.18
N LEU A 82 6.72 -6.12 -0.87
CA LEU A 82 7.18 -7.47 -1.18
C LEU A 82 8.39 -7.46 -2.10
N VAL A 83 8.31 -6.70 -3.20
CA VAL A 83 9.42 -6.59 -4.16
C VAL A 83 10.62 -5.92 -3.50
N PHE A 84 10.41 -4.89 -2.68
CA PHE A 84 11.47 -4.21 -1.93
C PHE A 84 12.21 -5.17 -0.99
N ALA A 85 11.49 -5.93 -0.17
CA ALA A 85 12.08 -6.93 0.71
C ALA A 85 12.80 -8.04 -0.10
N GLY A 86 12.21 -8.44 -1.23
CA GLY A 86 12.77 -9.42 -2.15
C GLY A 86 14.09 -9.00 -2.78
N GLU A 87 14.16 -7.80 -3.35
CA GLU A 87 15.36 -7.26 -4.01
C GLU A 87 16.54 -7.22 -3.03
N HIS A 88 16.27 -6.73 -1.81
CA HIS A 88 17.29 -6.63 -0.76
C HIS A 88 17.79 -7.98 -0.23
N MET A 89 17.04 -9.07 -0.42
CA MET A 89 17.55 -10.43 -0.19
C MET A 89 18.44 -10.93 -1.33
N LEU A 90 18.07 -10.69 -2.59
CA LEU A 90 18.73 -11.32 -3.76
C LEU A 90 20.03 -10.64 -4.15
N VAL A 91 20.16 -9.33 -3.88
CA VAL A 91 21.42 -8.59 -4.02
C VAL A 91 22.57 -9.26 -3.22
N GLN A 92 22.25 -10.13 -2.26
CA GLN A 92 23.25 -10.85 -1.46
C GLN A 92 23.62 -12.24 -2.00
N ASP A 93 22.79 -12.88 -2.83
CA ASP A 93 22.95 -14.30 -3.18
C ASP A 93 23.20 -14.59 -4.67
N ASN A 94 22.74 -13.77 -5.64
CA ASN A 94 23.08 -13.95 -7.06
C ASN A 94 22.87 -12.67 -7.88
N GLY A 95 23.83 -12.33 -8.76
CA GLY A 95 23.80 -11.15 -9.63
C GLY A 95 22.89 -11.25 -10.86
N GLU A 96 21.82 -12.04 -10.79
CA GLU A 96 20.87 -12.18 -11.89
C GLU A 96 19.88 -11.00 -11.93
N LYS A 97 19.46 -10.63 -13.14
CA LYS A 97 18.50 -9.54 -13.33
C LYS A 97 17.14 -9.96 -12.77
N ASN A 98 16.70 -9.27 -11.71
CA ASN A 98 15.42 -9.55 -11.10
C ASN A 98 14.28 -9.22 -12.06
N THR A 99 13.37 -10.19 -12.24
CA THR A 99 12.15 -10.02 -13.02
C THR A 99 10.94 -10.24 -12.12
N LEU A 100 9.85 -9.52 -12.40
CA LEU A 100 8.58 -9.68 -11.69
C LEU A 100 8.07 -11.13 -11.68
N LYS A 101 8.44 -11.93 -12.70
CA LYS A 101 8.07 -13.34 -12.81
C LYS A 101 8.52 -14.17 -11.61
N MET A 102 9.65 -13.81 -10.99
CA MET A 102 10.16 -14.56 -9.84
C MET A 102 9.29 -14.37 -8.58
N TYR A 103 8.63 -13.22 -8.47
CA TYR A 103 7.73 -12.89 -7.36
C TYR A 103 6.27 -13.23 -7.65
N TRP A 104 5.94 -13.71 -8.84
CA TRP A 104 4.56 -13.88 -9.31
C TRP A 104 3.70 -14.73 -8.38
N LYS A 105 4.26 -15.79 -7.78
CA LYS A 105 3.54 -16.66 -6.83
C LYS A 105 3.11 -15.94 -5.55
N HIS A 106 3.89 -14.95 -5.12
CA HIS A 106 3.55 -14.17 -3.92
C HIS A 106 2.68 -12.97 -4.27
N LEU A 107 2.95 -12.34 -5.42
CA LEU A 107 2.11 -11.27 -5.98
C LEU A 107 0.68 -11.76 -6.24
N SER A 108 0.51 -13.00 -6.72
CA SER A 108 -0.81 -13.58 -6.98
C SER A 108 -1.67 -13.66 -5.72
N SER A 109 -1.08 -13.86 -4.53
CA SER A 109 -1.82 -13.82 -3.27
C SER A 109 -2.45 -12.44 -3.02
N ILE A 110 -1.71 -11.37 -3.28
CA ILE A 110 -2.20 -9.98 -3.16
C ILE A 110 -3.32 -9.73 -4.17
N VAL A 111 -3.09 -10.11 -5.44
CA VAL A 111 -4.08 -9.92 -6.51
C VAL A 111 -5.38 -10.66 -6.20
N ILE A 112 -5.31 -11.91 -5.75
CA ILE A 112 -6.49 -12.70 -5.39
C ILE A 112 -7.27 -12.03 -4.25
N GLY A 113 -6.58 -11.52 -3.23
CA GLY A 113 -7.22 -10.80 -2.13
C GLY A 113 -7.91 -9.52 -2.58
N CYS A 114 -7.21 -8.67 -3.33
CA CYS A 114 -7.74 -7.41 -3.85
C CYS A 114 -8.91 -7.62 -4.82
N VAL A 115 -8.82 -8.63 -5.70
CA VAL A 115 -9.91 -8.97 -6.62
C VAL A 115 -11.14 -9.48 -5.85
N SER A 116 -10.94 -10.25 -4.78
CA SER A 116 -12.04 -10.74 -3.96
C SER A 116 -12.77 -9.61 -3.22
N LEU A 117 -12.02 -8.65 -2.66
CA LEU A 117 -12.61 -7.44 -2.08
C LEU A 117 -13.29 -6.56 -3.13
N LEU A 118 -12.70 -6.43 -4.32
CA LEU A 118 -13.31 -5.67 -5.42
C LEU A 118 -14.64 -6.29 -5.85
N ILE A 119 -14.73 -7.62 -5.95
CA ILE A 119 -15.99 -8.29 -6.28
C ILE A 119 -17.01 -8.06 -5.18
N PHE A 120 -16.61 -8.13 -3.90
CA PHE A 120 -17.47 -7.81 -2.78
C PHE A 120 -18.01 -6.38 -2.86
N ASP A 121 -17.16 -5.38 -3.08
CA ASP A 121 -17.56 -3.97 -3.21
C ASP A 121 -18.49 -3.75 -4.42
N LEU A 122 -18.23 -4.43 -5.55
CA LEU A 122 -19.12 -4.38 -6.71
C LEU A 122 -20.49 -5.02 -6.44
N CYS A 123 -20.53 -6.11 -5.68
CA CYS A 123 -21.79 -6.76 -5.31
C CYS A 123 -22.59 -5.94 -4.29
N GLU A 124 -21.93 -5.27 -3.33
CA GLU A 124 -22.60 -4.44 -2.33
C GLU A 124 -22.89 -3.04 -2.87
N ARG A 125 -21.85 -2.23 -3.09
CA ARG A 125 -21.96 -0.83 -3.49
C ARG A 125 -22.32 -0.65 -4.96
N GLY A 126 -21.93 -1.58 -5.83
CA GLY A 126 -22.31 -1.53 -7.25
C GLY A 126 -23.81 -1.74 -7.47
N VAL A 127 -24.45 -2.65 -6.73
CA VAL A 127 -25.90 -2.87 -6.81
C VAL A 127 -26.68 -1.74 -6.13
N GLN A 128 -26.11 -1.13 -5.09
CA GLN A 128 -26.68 0.06 -4.44
C GLN A 128 -26.89 1.25 -5.38
N LEU A 129 -26.15 1.31 -6.51
CA LEU A 129 -26.36 2.33 -7.54
C LEU A 129 -27.72 2.22 -8.23
N ALA A 130 -28.22 1.01 -8.41
CA ALA A 130 -29.54 0.77 -8.97
C ALA A 130 -30.62 0.78 -7.89
N ASN A 131 -30.32 0.22 -6.71
CA ASN A 131 -31.25 0.09 -5.60
C ASN A 131 -30.60 0.53 -4.28
N PRO A 132 -30.82 1.77 -3.81
CA PRO A 132 -30.18 2.29 -2.59
C PRO A 132 -30.49 1.49 -1.32
N PHE A 133 -31.61 0.76 -1.31
CA PHE A 133 -32.03 -0.10 -0.19
C PHE A 133 -31.48 -1.54 -0.30
N TYR A 134 -30.70 -1.85 -1.33
CA TYR A 134 -30.08 -3.16 -1.47
C TYR A 134 -29.00 -3.35 -0.41
N SER A 135 -29.03 -4.51 0.24
CA SER A 135 -27.99 -4.99 1.12
C SER A 135 -27.77 -6.48 0.88
N ILE A 136 -26.53 -6.84 0.57
CA ILE A 136 -26.14 -8.23 0.32
C ILE A 136 -26.43 -9.14 1.52
N TRP A 137 -26.44 -8.54 2.72
CA TRP A 137 -26.64 -9.19 4.01
C TRP A 137 -28.09 -9.63 4.30
N VAL A 138 -29.06 -9.15 3.51
CA VAL A 138 -30.49 -9.46 3.72
C VAL A 138 -30.84 -10.84 3.17
N THR A 139 -30.15 -11.29 2.13
CA THR A 139 -30.43 -12.60 1.50
C THR A 139 -29.45 -13.66 1.99
N PRO A 140 -29.91 -14.90 2.29
CA PRO A 140 -29.02 -15.94 2.80
C PRO A 140 -27.93 -16.33 1.79
N ILE A 141 -28.26 -16.30 0.49
CA ILE A 141 -27.30 -16.57 -0.60
C ILE A 141 -26.26 -15.44 -0.68
N GLY A 142 -26.71 -14.18 -0.63
CA GLY A 142 -25.84 -13.01 -0.65
C GLY A 142 -24.87 -12.99 0.55
N THR A 143 -25.37 -13.22 1.76
CA THR A 143 -24.55 -13.27 2.98
C THR A 143 -23.47 -14.34 2.91
N ASN A 144 -23.80 -15.56 2.46
CA ASN A 144 -22.80 -16.63 2.33
C ASN A 144 -21.71 -16.28 1.30
N LEU A 145 -22.09 -15.63 0.20
CA LEU A 145 -21.18 -15.21 -0.85
C LEU A 145 -20.29 -14.03 -0.39
N ALA A 146 -20.86 -13.04 0.29
CA ALA A 146 -20.15 -11.94 0.92
C ALA A 146 -19.10 -12.43 1.93
N LEU A 147 -19.51 -13.29 2.86
CA LEU A 147 -18.62 -13.90 3.85
C LEU A 147 -17.51 -14.70 3.18
N SER A 148 -17.82 -15.44 2.10
CA SER A 148 -16.81 -16.20 1.36
C SER A 148 -15.71 -15.29 0.77
N PHE A 149 -16.07 -14.15 0.18
CA PHE A 149 -15.08 -13.19 -0.34
C PHE A 149 -14.25 -12.52 0.76
N ILE A 150 -14.89 -12.14 1.87
CA ILE A 150 -14.20 -11.55 3.03
C ILE A 150 -13.22 -12.55 3.63
N VAL A 151 -13.63 -13.80 3.83
CA VAL A 151 -12.77 -14.86 4.38
C VAL A 151 -11.60 -15.16 3.43
N LEU A 152 -11.85 -15.24 2.12
CA LEU A 152 -10.80 -15.45 1.12
C LEU A 152 -9.78 -14.29 1.12
N ALA A 153 -10.25 -13.05 1.16
CA ALA A 153 -9.40 -11.88 1.29
C ALA A 153 -8.59 -11.92 2.59
N GLY A 154 -9.21 -12.25 3.72
CA GLY A 154 -8.54 -12.39 5.02
C GLY A 154 -7.44 -13.46 5.03
N MET A 155 -7.71 -14.64 4.45
CA MET A 155 -6.70 -15.69 4.30
C MET A 155 -5.53 -15.24 3.43
N SER A 156 -5.80 -14.57 2.31
CA SER A 156 -4.77 -14.06 1.41
C SER A 156 -3.89 -12.98 2.04
N ALA A 157 -4.49 -12.08 2.84
CA ALA A 157 -3.79 -11.05 3.58
C ALA A 157 -2.94 -11.64 4.71
N SER A 158 -3.45 -12.66 5.40
CA SER A 158 -2.73 -13.37 6.46
C SER A 158 -1.50 -14.10 5.91
N MET A 159 -1.66 -14.82 4.80
CA MET A 159 -0.57 -15.50 4.11
C MET A 159 0.50 -14.50 3.63
N TYR A 160 0.07 -13.37 3.06
CA TYR A 160 0.97 -12.28 2.67
C TYR A 160 1.74 -11.71 3.87
N PHE A 161 1.07 -11.45 5.00
CA PHE A 161 1.69 -10.87 6.18
C PHE A 161 2.76 -11.79 6.78
N VAL A 162 2.44 -13.08 6.96
CA VAL A 162 3.41 -14.08 7.45
C VAL A 162 4.63 -14.14 6.53
N PHE A 163 4.41 -14.15 5.21
CA PHE A 163 5.49 -14.16 4.23
C PHE A 163 6.36 -12.90 4.29
N LEU A 164 5.75 -11.72 4.39
CA LEU A 164 6.46 -10.45 4.52
C LEU A 164 7.32 -10.42 5.79
N CYS A 165 6.77 -10.84 6.93
CA CYS A 165 7.50 -10.96 8.19
C CYS A 165 8.70 -11.92 8.08
N TYR A 166 8.51 -13.08 7.43
CA TYR A 166 9.60 -14.02 7.18
C TYR A 166 10.71 -13.40 6.32
N MET A 167 10.34 -12.71 5.22
CA MET A 167 11.30 -12.04 4.33
C MET A 167 12.08 -10.96 5.07
N ILE A 168 11.39 -10.10 5.82
CA ILE A 168 12.03 -9.03 6.62
C ILE A 168 12.99 -9.63 7.64
N TRP A 169 12.57 -10.66 8.38
CA TRP A 169 13.44 -11.33 9.36
C TRP A 169 14.69 -11.92 8.70
N LYS A 170 14.54 -12.55 7.54
CA LYS A 170 15.65 -13.10 6.77
C LYS A 170 16.60 -12.01 6.28
N VAL A 171 16.10 -10.87 5.80
CA VAL A 171 16.93 -9.70 5.44
C VAL A 171 17.73 -9.21 6.63
N PHE A 172 17.10 -9.03 7.80
CA PHE A 172 17.81 -8.60 9.01
C PHE A 172 18.89 -9.60 9.45
N LYS A 173 18.59 -10.90 9.39
CA LYS A 173 19.56 -11.95 9.70
C LYS A 173 20.76 -11.91 8.75
N ASN A 174 20.52 -11.79 7.45
CA ASN A 174 21.59 -11.70 6.46
C ASN A 174 22.43 -10.43 6.61
N ILE A 175 21.80 -9.28 6.86
CA ILE A 175 22.51 -8.03 7.15
C ILE A 175 23.41 -8.20 8.38
N SER A 176 22.92 -8.83 9.45
CA SER A 176 23.70 -9.09 10.66
C SER A 176 24.93 -9.95 10.37
N VAL A 177 24.78 -11.04 9.62
CA VAL A 177 25.89 -11.91 9.20
C VAL A 177 26.88 -11.18 8.28
N LYS A 178 26.41 -10.38 7.31
CA LYS A 178 27.32 -9.62 6.43
C LYS A 178 28.05 -8.49 7.18
N ARG A 179 27.44 -7.92 8.23
CA ARG A 179 28.06 -6.90 9.09
C ARG A 179 29.28 -7.42 9.85
N SER A 180 29.33 -8.71 10.20
CA SER A 180 30.52 -9.28 10.85
C SER A 180 31.69 -9.51 9.88
N VAL A 181 31.42 -9.63 8.56
CA VAL A 181 32.44 -9.86 7.52
C VAL A 181 32.83 -8.55 6.79
N LEU A 182 32.08 -7.47 6.98
CA LEU A 182 32.37 -6.14 6.42
C LEU A 182 33.79 -5.59 6.71
N PRO A 183 34.43 -5.84 7.88
CA PRO A 183 35.78 -5.35 8.16
C PRO A 183 36.89 -5.95 7.29
N SER A 184 36.65 -7.13 6.68
CA SER A 184 37.65 -7.82 5.85
C SER A 184 37.55 -7.50 4.36
N MET A 185 36.63 -6.62 3.95
CA MET A 185 36.43 -6.22 2.56
C MET A 185 37.18 -4.94 2.17
N SER A 186 37.43 -4.76 0.88
CA SER A 186 38.01 -3.51 0.36
C SER A 186 37.11 -2.30 0.64
N GLN A 187 37.73 -1.14 0.90
CA GLN A 187 37.04 0.08 1.34
C GLN A 187 35.92 0.53 0.40
N ALA A 188 36.13 0.45 -0.93
CA ALA A 188 35.12 0.82 -1.93
C ALA A 188 33.88 -0.10 -1.89
N ARG A 189 34.09 -1.42 -1.69
CA ARG A 189 33.01 -2.41 -1.60
C ARG A 189 32.25 -2.26 -0.27
N ARG A 190 32.98 -2.03 0.81
CA ARG A 190 32.41 -1.75 2.14
C ARG A 190 31.46 -0.56 2.11
N LEU A 191 31.88 0.57 1.54
CA LEU A 191 31.07 1.80 1.50
C LEU A 191 29.79 1.63 0.67
N HIS A 192 29.87 0.86 -0.43
CA HIS A 192 28.70 0.53 -1.24
C HIS A 192 27.67 -0.31 -0.46
N TYR A 193 28.11 -1.37 0.24
CA TYR A 193 27.22 -2.21 1.05
C TYR A 193 26.66 -1.48 2.28
N GLU A 194 27.46 -0.68 2.97
CA GLU A 194 27.00 0.16 4.08
C GLU A 194 25.90 1.12 3.60
N GLY A 195 26.06 1.72 2.41
CA GLY A 195 25.04 2.56 1.79
C GLY A 195 23.73 1.82 1.49
N ILE A 196 23.79 0.59 0.98
CA ILE A 196 22.61 -0.25 0.72
C ILE A 196 21.89 -0.59 2.03
N ILE A 197 22.64 -1.02 3.05
CA ILE A 197 22.09 -1.39 4.38
C ILE A 197 21.44 -0.17 5.04
N TYR A 198 22.08 0.99 4.97
CA TYR A 198 21.54 2.22 5.54
C TYR A 198 20.21 2.62 4.88
N ARG A 199 20.13 2.63 3.54
CA ARG A 199 18.90 2.95 2.81
C ARG A 199 17.76 2.00 3.16
N PHE A 200 18.06 0.71 3.27
CA PHE A 200 17.10 -0.30 3.68
C PHE A 200 16.56 -0.03 5.09
N ASN A 201 17.46 0.13 6.07
CA ASN A 201 17.07 0.37 7.46
C ASN A 201 16.29 1.68 7.62
N PHE A 202 16.69 2.74 6.92
CA PHE A 202 15.99 4.01 6.95
C PHE A 202 14.55 3.88 6.45
N LEU A 203 14.36 3.25 5.28
CA LEU A 203 13.02 3.07 4.71
C LEU A 203 12.15 2.15 5.58
N MET A 204 12.74 1.07 6.11
CA MET A 204 12.03 0.13 7.00
C MET A 204 11.59 0.80 8.29
N LEU A 205 12.46 1.59 8.93
CA LEU A 205 12.13 2.33 10.15
C LEU A 205 11.03 3.35 9.90
N ALA A 206 11.15 4.16 8.84
CA ALA A 206 10.14 5.15 8.49
C ALA A 206 8.76 4.50 8.28
N THR A 207 8.74 3.30 7.69
CA THR A 207 7.51 2.57 7.42
C THR A 207 6.90 1.97 8.68
N LEU A 208 7.71 1.38 9.56
CA LEU A 208 7.23 0.87 10.84
C LEU A 208 6.65 2.01 11.70
N VAL A 209 7.32 3.16 11.71
CA VAL A 209 6.79 4.36 12.40
C VAL A 209 5.49 4.81 11.76
N CYS A 210 5.42 4.92 10.44
CA CYS A 210 4.20 5.30 9.73
C CYS A 210 3.04 4.34 10.04
N ALA A 211 3.27 3.03 9.94
CA ALA A 211 2.26 2.00 10.21
C ALA A 211 1.83 2.02 11.68
N ALA A 212 2.76 2.19 12.62
CA ALA A 212 2.44 2.30 14.04
C ALA A 212 1.58 3.52 14.32
N VAL A 213 1.93 4.68 13.76
CA VAL A 213 1.12 5.90 13.87
C VAL A 213 -0.27 5.66 13.28
N THR A 214 -0.39 5.08 12.08
CA THR A 214 -1.70 4.77 11.47
C THR A 214 -2.56 3.87 12.37
N VAL A 215 -2.00 2.80 12.94
CA VAL A 215 -2.74 1.86 13.79
C VAL A 215 -3.14 2.52 15.11
N VAL A 216 -2.22 3.26 15.75
CA VAL A 216 -2.51 3.97 17.01
C VAL A 216 -3.58 5.04 16.78
N SER A 217 -3.45 5.85 15.73
CA SER A 217 -4.46 6.84 15.35
C SER A 217 -5.81 6.18 15.09
N PHE A 218 -5.85 5.07 14.34
CA PHE A 218 -7.09 4.34 14.09
C PHE A 218 -7.74 3.82 15.39
N ILE A 219 -6.97 3.22 16.30
CA ILE A 219 -7.49 2.74 17.59
C ILE A 219 -8.04 3.91 18.41
N LEU A 220 -7.33 5.03 18.45
CA LEU A 220 -7.79 6.23 19.15
C LEU A 220 -9.08 6.79 18.53
N SER A 221 -9.23 6.79 17.20
CA SER A 221 -10.47 7.17 16.53
C SER A 221 -11.64 6.30 16.97
N GLN A 222 -11.45 4.98 16.96
CA GLN A 222 -12.52 4.02 17.31
C GLN A 222 -12.92 4.15 18.79
N VAL A 223 -11.96 4.38 19.68
CA VAL A 223 -12.23 4.61 21.10
C VAL A 223 -12.94 5.95 21.32
N ALA A 224 -12.52 7.00 20.61
CA ALA A 224 -13.13 8.32 20.71
C ALA A 224 -14.58 8.33 20.19
N GLU A 225 -14.86 7.70 19.04
CA GLU A 225 -16.23 7.52 18.53
C GLU A 225 -17.10 6.72 19.51
N GLY A 226 -16.51 5.72 20.18
CA GLY A 226 -17.18 4.97 21.25
C GLY A 226 -17.51 5.81 22.49
N GLN A 227 -16.67 6.79 22.85
CA GLN A 227 -16.84 7.69 24.00
C GLN A 227 -17.74 8.90 23.68
N MET A 228 -17.72 9.41 22.45
CA MET A 228 -18.54 10.55 22.02
C MET A 228 -20.04 10.24 22.05
N ASN A 229 -20.44 8.96 22.04
CA ASN A 229 -21.81 8.53 22.29
C ASN A 229 -22.27 8.71 23.76
N TRP A 230 -21.38 9.10 24.70
CA TRP A 230 -21.66 9.19 26.14
C TRP A 230 -21.47 10.57 26.77
N ASP A 231 -20.80 11.52 26.09
CA ASP A 231 -20.53 12.85 26.65
C ASP A 231 -20.72 13.94 25.59
N ASP A 232 -21.81 14.71 25.72
CA ASP A 232 -22.24 15.79 24.80
C ASP A 232 -21.36 17.07 24.90
N SER A 233 -20.16 17.02 25.50
CA SER A 233 -19.49 18.24 25.98
C SER A 233 -18.09 18.57 25.44
N MET A 234 -17.62 17.93 24.37
CA MET A 234 -16.40 18.41 23.69
C MET A 234 -16.36 18.13 22.17
N GLU A 235 -16.77 19.12 21.36
CA GLU A 235 -16.61 19.18 19.89
C GLU A 235 -15.12 19.32 19.50
N LEU A 236 -14.36 18.25 19.62
CA LEU A 236 -13.08 18.12 18.94
C LEU A 236 -13.25 16.96 17.96
N GLU A 237 -13.49 17.29 16.68
CA GLU A 237 -13.59 16.33 15.56
C GLU A 237 -12.23 15.65 15.31
N LEU A 238 -11.74 14.87 16.28
CA LEU A 238 -10.53 14.07 16.22
C LEU A 238 -10.56 13.12 15.01
N ALA A 239 -11.75 12.70 14.59
CA ALA A 239 -11.97 11.93 13.37
C ALA A 239 -11.56 12.68 12.09
N SER A 240 -11.74 14.01 12.01
CA SER A 240 -11.39 14.80 10.82
C SER A 240 -9.89 15.11 10.70
N VAL A 241 -9.19 15.19 11.84
CA VAL A 241 -7.74 15.44 11.90
C VAL A 241 -6.93 14.19 11.55
N MET A 242 -7.51 13.00 11.76
CA MET A 242 -6.84 11.72 11.56
C MET A 242 -7.12 11.05 10.20
N HIS A 243 -7.99 11.63 9.36
CA HIS A 243 -8.40 11.09 8.05
C HIS A 243 -7.85 11.86 6.84
#